data_AF-A0A3M7BAX2-F1
#
_entry.id   AF-A0A3M7BAX2-F1
#
_cell.length_a   1.000
_cell.length_b   1.000
_cell.length_c   1.000
_cell.angle_alpha   90.00
_cell.angle_beta   90.00
_cell.angle_gamma   90.00
#
_symmetry.space_group_name_H-M   'P 1'
#
loop_
_entity.id
_entity.type
_entity.pdbx_description
1 polymer ?
#
loop_
_entity_poly.entity_id
_entity_poly.type
_entity_poly.pdbx_seq_one_letter_code
_entity_poly.pdbx_strand_id
1 'polypeptide(L)'
;MLPPKQDDLAARMDPSKQRARGFNTGKGAKGPNSKEEDDSAWYETPEQKQRRLQEEMMGSAKPASMAAPEAAKPKKSAKEEAEEQKRKQQIEKSRGPSLVEQHKKSKGASAEEDDPSKRAFDREKDMASGGGISGAQKAEMLKKAGGFSSRFAGGSYL
;
A
#
# COMPACT_ATOMS: atom_id res chain seq x y z
N MET A 1 -16.41 0.75 -53.31
CA MET A 1 -15.53 0.39 -52.17
C MET A 1 -16.02 1.11 -50.94
N LEU A 2 -16.43 0.39 -49.89
CA LEU A 2 -16.85 0.98 -48.60
C LEU A 2 -15.62 1.15 -47.69
N PRO A 3 -15.51 2.23 -46.90
CA PRO A 3 -14.38 2.44 -46.01
C PRO A 3 -14.39 1.48 -44.81
N PRO A 4 -13.22 1.08 -44.29
CA PRO A 4 -13.12 0.18 -43.15
C PRO A 4 -13.69 0.83 -41.89
N LYS A 5 -14.56 0.10 -41.17
CA LYS A 5 -15.06 0.49 -39.86
C LYS A 5 -13.97 0.23 -38.82
N GLN A 6 -13.19 1.25 -38.47
CA GLN A 6 -12.01 1.13 -37.61
C GLN A 6 -12.33 0.99 -36.10
N ASP A 7 -13.55 0.61 -35.73
CA ASP A 7 -14.05 0.71 -34.35
C ASP A 7 -14.61 -0.62 -33.79
N ASP A 8 -13.96 -1.72 -34.13
CA ASP A 8 -14.29 -3.04 -33.56
C ASP A 8 -13.69 -3.22 -32.15
N LEU A 9 -14.43 -3.87 -31.24
CA LEU A 9 -13.95 -4.18 -29.87
C LEU A 9 -12.59 -4.90 -29.88
N ALA A 10 -12.34 -5.71 -30.89
CA ALA A 10 -11.07 -6.41 -31.08
C ALA A 10 -9.89 -5.43 -31.25
N ALA A 11 -10.09 -4.31 -31.96
CA ALA A 11 -9.08 -3.27 -32.10
C ALA A 11 -8.84 -2.49 -30.80
N ARG A 12 -9.83 -2.45 -29.90
CA ARG A 12 -9.74 -1.79 -28.58
C ARG A 12 -9.03 -2.63 -27.52
N MET A 13 -9.01 -3.95 -27.72
CA MET A 13 -8.38 -4.94 -26.82
C MET A 13 -7.03 -5.46 -27.33
N ASP A 14 -6.56 -4.95 -28.48
CA ASP A 14 -5.25 -5.28 -29.05
C ASP A 14 -4.11 -4.77 -28.14
N PRO A 15 -3.32 -5.66 -27.51
CA PRO A 15 -2.26 -5.28 -26.57
C PRO A 15 -1.05 -4.65 -27.27
N SER A 16 -0.95 -4.75 -28.60
CA SER A 16 0.13 -4.12 -29.38
C SER A 16 -0.06 -2.61 -29.54
N LYS A 17 -1.28 -2.10 -29.32
CA LYS A 17 -1.61 -0.68 -29.41
C LYS A 17 -1.66 -0.07 -28.02
N GLN A 18 -0.57 0.59 -27.62
CA GLN A 18 -0.52 1.36 -26.39
C GLN A 18 -1.53 2.52 -26.46
N ARG A 19 -2.60 2.43 -25.66
CA ARG A 19 -3.53 3.54 -25.46
C ARG A 19 -2.89 4.59 -24.55
N ALA A 20 -3.24 5.87 -24.74
CA ALA A 20 -2.79 6.94 -23.86
C ALA A 20 -3.26 6.66 -22.41
N ARG A 21 -2.31 6.31 -21.53
CA ARG A 21 -2.52 6.09 -20.10
C ARG A 21 -2.38 7.41 -19.34
N GLY A 22 -3.05 8.45 -19.83
CA GLY A 22 -3.12 9.73 -19.14
C GLY A 22 -3.96 9.61 -17.88
N PHE A 23 -3.79 10.56 -16.95
CA PHE A 23 -4.73 10.71 -15.84
C PHE A 23 -6.13 10.97 -16.40
N ASN A 24 -7.15 10.28 -15.86
CA ASN A 24 -8.56 10.58 -16.14
C ASN A 24 -8.88 11.98 -15.57
N THR A 25 -8.50 13.05 -16.25
CA THR A 25 -8.78 14.44 -15.85
C THR A 25 -9.85 15.10 -16.73
N GLY A 26 -10.49 14.32 -17.61
CA GLY A 26 -11.59 14.79 -18.43
C GLY A 26 -12.88 15.02 -17.65
N LYS A 27 -13.81 15.78 -18.23
CA LYS A 27 -15.08 16.22 -17.63
C LYS A 27 -16.06 15.11 -17.21
N GLY A 28 -15.72 13.84 -17.45
CA GLY A 28 -16.42 12.65 -16.96
C GLY A 28 -15.66 11.84 -15.89
N ALA A 29 -14.53 12.35 -15.39
CA ALA A 29 -13.76 11.70 -14.33
C ALA A 29 -14.30 11.97 -12.92
N LYS A 30 -15.21 12.95 -12.77
CA LYS A 30 -16.06 13.05 -11.59
C LYS A 30 -17.18 12.05 -11.75
N GLY A 31 -17.09 10.93 -11.04
CA GLY A 31 -18.19 10.00 -10.84
C GLY A 31 -19.42 10.72 -10.27
N PRO A 32 -20.61 10.08 -10.28
CA PRO A 32 -21.86 10.72 -9.88
C PRO A 32 -21.73 11.28 -8.46
N ASN A 33 -21.81 12.61 -8.35
CA ASN A 33 -21.89 13.43 -7.14
C ASN A 33 -21.79 12.65 -5.82
N SER A 34 -20.58 12.53 -5.26
CA SER A 34 -20.37 12.33 -3.83
C SER A 34 -20.88 13.58 -3.10
N LYS A 35 -22.20 13.64 -2.87
CA LYS A 35 -22.71 14.45 -1.77
C LYS A 35 -22.04 13.88 -0.51
N GLU A 36 -21.35 14.76 0.22
CA GLU A 36 -20.70 14.49 1.51
C GLU A 36 -19.54 13.49 1.42
N GLU A 37 -18.47 13.87 0.71
CA GLU A 37 -17.15 13.44 1.17
C GLU A 37 -16.88 14.15 2.50
N ASP A 38 -16.92 13.39 3.59
CA ASP A 38 -16.61 13.83 4.95
C ASP A 38 -15.14 14.25 5.05
N ASP A 39 -14.84 15.44 4.55
CA ASP A 39 -13.61 16.20 4.83
C ASP A 39 -13.55 16.63 6.31
N SER A 40 -14.47 16.17 7.15
CA SER A 40 -14.57 16.43 8.58
C SER A 40 -13.38 15.88 9.40
N ALA A 41 -12.61 14.93 8.84
CA ALA A 41 -11.54 14.23 9.56
C ALA A 41 -10.37 15.12 10.01
N TRP A 42 -10.17 16.30 9.40
CA TRP A 42 -9.03 17.17 9.71
C TRP A 42 -9.38 18.40 10.57
N TYR A 43 -10.66 18.68 10.78
CA TYR A 43 -11.14 19.73 11.70
C TYR A 43 -11.91 19.17 12.90
N GLU A 44 -11.83 17.86 13.12
CA GLU A 44 -12.54 17.16 14.18
C GLU A 44 -12.06 17.58 15.58
N THR A 45 -13.00 17.89 16.49
CA THR A 45 -12.67 18.15 17.91
C THR A 45 -12.27 16.84 18.62
N PRO A 46 -11.53 16.87 19.75
CA PRO A 46 -11.12 15.64 20.43
C PRO A 46 -12.30 14.77 20.88
N GLU A 47 -13.43 15.36 21.26
CA GLU A 47 -14.64 14.63 21.64
C GLU A 47 -15.29 13.93 20.44
N GLN A 48 -15.34 14.61 19.30
CA GLN A 48 -15.86 14.03 18.05
C GLN A 48 -14.99 12.84 17.63
N LYS A 49 -13.66 12.96 17.73
CA LYS A 49 -12.73 11.87 17.42
C LYS A 49 -12.93 10.64 18.29
N GLN A 50 -13.20 10.82 19.58
CA GLN A 50 -13.50 9.71 20.48
C GLN A 50 -14.80 9.01 20.11
N ARG A 51 -15.84 9.79 19.80
CA ARG A 51 -17.13 9.25 19.35
C ARG A 51 -16.98 8.48 18.05
N ARG A 52 -16.27 9.04 17.08
CA ARG A 52 -15.93 8.37 15.82
C ARG A 52 -15.20 7.05 16.07
N LEU A 53 -14.18 7.03 16.93
CA LEU A 53 -13.43 5.83 17.26
C LEU A 53 -14.31 4.78 17.95
N GLN A 54 -15.21 5.20 18.83
CA GLN A 54 -16.18 4.32 19.48
C GLN A 54 -17.17 3.74 18.47
N GLU A 55 -17.71 4.56 17.57
CA GLU A 55 -18.62 4.11 16.51
C GLU A 55 -17.93 3.21 15.48
N GLU A 56 -16.63 3.42 15.21
CA GLU A 56 -15.79 2.50 14.41
C GLU A 56 -15.59 1.15 15.13
N MET A 57 -15.31 1.15 16.44
CA MET A 57 -15.20 -0.08 17.24
C MET A 57 -16.53 -0.84 17.31
N MET A 58 -17.65 -0.12 17.34
CA MET A 58 -18.99 -0.69 17.31
C MET A 58 -19.48 -1.04 15.89
N GLY A 59 -18.70 -0.70 14.86
CA GLY A 59 -19.01 -0.97 13.45
C GLY A 59 -20.18 -0.17 12.89
N SER A 60 -20.60 0.91 13.55
CA SER A 60 -21.74 1.74 13.15
C SER A 60 -21.35 2.92 12.24
N ALA A 61 -20.10 3.40 12.29
CA ALA A 61 -19.62 4.51 11.46
C ALA A 61 -18.62 4.08 10.38
N LYS A 62 -18.63 4.80 9.25
CA LYS A 62 -17.72 4.59 8.12
C LYS A 62 -16.34 5.19 8.44
N PRO A 63 -15.23 4.49 8.22
CA PRO A 63 -13.91 5.04 8.48
C PRO A 63 -13.57 6.17 7.50
N ALA A 64 -13.30 7.38 8.00
CA ALA A 64 -12.99 8.53 7.13
C ALA A 64 -11.67 8.41 6.33
N SER A 65 -10.86 7.37 6.55
CA SER A 65 -9.71 7.08 5.68
C SER A 65 -10.05 6.30 4.42
N MET A 66 -11.32 5.89 4.24
CA MET A 66 -11.78 5.20 3.04
C MET A 66 -12.84 6.02 2.29
N ALA A 67 -12.34 6.96 1.49
CA ALA A 67 -13.08 7.50 0.35
C ALA A 67 -13.20 6.43 -0.76
N ALA A 68 -14.12 5.49 -0.57
CA ALA A 68 -14.77 4.70 -1.60
C ALA A 68 -16.06 4.07 -1.02
N PRO A 69 -17.12 3.85 -1.80
CA PRO A 69 -18.24 3.04 -1.36
C PRO A 69 -17.80 1.58 -1.40
N GLU A 70 -17.38 1.02 -0.26
CA GLU A 70 -17.55 -0.42 -0.09
C GLU A 70 -19.06 -0.62 0.12
N ALA A 71 -19.75 -0.87 -1.00
CA ALA A 71 -21.09 -1.42 -0.99
C ALA A 71 -21.13 -2.51 0.10
N ALA A 72 -22.13 -2.42 0.98
CA ALA A 72 -22.38 -3.39 2.04
C ALA A 72 -21.92 -4.78 1.61
N LYS A 73 -20.87 -5.31 2.27
CA LYS A 73 -20.32 -6.62 1.91
C LYS A 73 -21.48 -7.61 1.82
N PRO A 74 -21.81 -8.16 0.64
CA PRO A 74 -22.71 -9.29 0.61
C PRO A 74 -22.06 -10.35 1.48
N LYS A 75 -22.83 -10.98 2.38
CA LYS A 75 -22.35 -12.11 3.17
C LYS A 75 -21.73 -13.10 2.18
N LYS A 76 -20.39 -13.16 2.12
CA LYS A 76 -19.67 -13.99 1.16
C LYS A 76 -20.16 -15.41 1.37
N SER A 77 -20.67 -16.02 0.31
CA SER A 77 -21.08 -17.41 0.40
C SER A 77 -19.84 -18.26 0.75
N ALA A 78 -20.00 -19.30 1.56
CA ALA A 78 -18.87 -20.17 1.98
C ALA A 78 -18.05 -20.70 0.78
N LYS A 79 -18.67 -20.77 -0.40
CA LYS A 79 -18.02 -21.16 -1.65
C LYS A 79 -17.05 -20.10 -2.18
N GLU A 80 -17.42 -18.82 -2.09
CA GLU A 80 -16.58 -17.70 -2.52
C GLU A 80 -15.37 -17.53 -1.59
N GLU A 81 -15.55 -17.76 -0.28
CA GLU A 81 -14.44 -17.75 0.68
C GLU A 81 -13.44 -18.88 0.40
N ALA A 82 -13.91 -20.08 0.06
CA ALA A 82 -13.05 -21.20 -0.32
C ALA A 82 -12.25 -20.93 -1.60
N GLU A 83 -12.85 -20.27 -2.59
CA GLU A 83 -12.16 -19.86 -3.83
C GLU A 83 -11.14 -18.74 -3.59
N GLU A 84 -11.46 -17.77 -2.72
CA GLU A 84 -10.52 -16.73 -2.30
C GLU A 84 -9.33 -17.31 -1.53
N GLN A 85 -9.55 -18.29 -0.66
CA GLN A 85 -8.46 -18.96 0.05
C GLN A 85 -7.56 -19.75 -0.92
N LYS A 86 -8.13 -20.47 -1.89
CA LYS A 86 -7.35 -21.14 -2.93
C LYS A 86 -6.52 -20.16 -3.75
N ARG A 87 -7.10 -19.01 -4.11
CA ARG A 87 -6.40 -17.93 -4.83
C ARG A 87 -5.26 -17.35 -3.98
N LYS A 88 -5.50 -17.08 -2.69
CA LYS A 88 -4.46 -16.61 -1.76
C LYS A 88 -3.31 -17.59 -1.64
N GLN A 89 -3.59 -18.88 -1.46
CA GLN A 89 -2.57 -19.92 -1.40
C GLN A 89 -1.76 -20.03 -2.70
N GLN A 90 -2.40 -19.88 -3.86
CA GLN A 90 -1.69 -19.92 -5.15
C GLN A 90 -0.79 -18.69 -5.31
N ILE A 91 -1.27 -17.51 -4.90
CA ILE A 91 -0.47 -16.28 -4.89
C ILE A 91 0.70 -16.44 -3.91
N GLU A 92 0.48 -16.89 -2.69
CA GLU A 92 1.52 -17.12 -1.67
C GLU A 92 2.58 -18.12 -2.14
N LYS A 93 2.20 -19.19 -2.85
CA LYS A 93 3.16 -20.15 -3.43
C LYS A 93 4.02 -19.54 -4.55
N SER A 94 3.45 -18.62 -5.33
CA SER A 94 4.15 -17.93 -6.41
C SER A 94 4.96 -16.71 -5.94
N ARG A 95 4.57 -16.15 -4.79
CA ARG A 95 5.12 -14.92 -4.25
C ARG A 95 6.24 -15.28 -3.28
N GLY A 96 7.37 -14.59 -3.38
CA GLY A 96 8.43 -14.73 -2.39
C GLY A 96 7.95 -14.35 -0.98
N PRO A 97 8.75 -14.67 0.06
CA PRO A 97 8.37 -14.43 1.45
C PRO A 97 8.00 -12.96 1.66
N SER A 98 6.94 -12.73 2.43
CA SER A 98 6.48 -11.36 2.71
C SER A 98 7.55 -10.59 3.48
N LEU A 99 7.57 -9.25 3.34
CA LEU A 99 8.52 -8.41 4.08
C LEU A 99 8.40 -8.63 5.61
N VAL A 100 7.18 -8.89 6.09
CA VAL A 100 6.91 -9.22 7.49
C VAL A 100 7.53 -10.57 7.85
N GLU A 101 7.38 -11.61 7.03
CA GLU A 101 8.04 -12.90 7.26
C GLU A 101 9.56 -12.80 7.22
N GLN A 102 10.11 -12.05 6.27
CA GLN A 102 11.55 -11.79 6.17
C GLN A 102 12.06 -11.12 7.43
N HIS A 103 11.34 -10.10 7.92
CA HIS A 103 11.74 -9.36 9.11
C HIS A 103 11.55 -10.17 10.40
N LYS A 104 10.53 -11.04 10.48
CA LYS A 104 10.37 -12.01 11.57
C LYS A 104 11.52 -13.02 11.58
N LYS A 105 11.90 -13.54 10.41
CA LYS A 105 13.02 -14.47 10.27
C LYS A 105 14.37 -13.82 10.56
N SER A 106 14.57 -12.56 10.19
CA SER A 106 15.80 -11.82 10.46
C SER A 106 15.92 -11.35 11.90
N LYS A 107 14.80 -11.07 12.59
CA LYS A 107 14.83 -10.68 14.01
C LYS A 107 15.18 -11.83 14.95
N GLY A 108 14.98 -13.09 14.52
CA GLY A 108 15.30 -14.27 15.32
C GLY A 108 14.47 -14.38 16.61
N ALA A 109 14.33 -15.59 17.13
CA ALA A 109 13.64 -15.85 18.40
C ALA A 109 14.26 -15.11 19.60
N SER A 110 15.48 -14.57 19.48
CA SER A 110 16.15 -13.79 20.54
C SER A 110 15.50 -12.45 20.86
N ALA A 111 14.57 -11.95 20.04
CA ALA A 111 13.85 -10.71 20.32
C ALA A 111 12.52 -10.92 21.09
N GLU A 112 12.00 -12.15 21.15
CA GLU A 112 10.72 -12.45 21.83
C GLU A 112 10.90 -12.72 23.34
N GLU A 113 12.11 -13.02 23.79
CA GLU A 113 12.38 -13.35 25.21
C GLU A 113 13.02 -12.21 26.02
N ASP A 114 13.47 -11.12 25.37
CA ASP A 114 14.16 -10.02 26.05
C ASP A 114 13.17 -8.88 26.36
N ASP A 115 12.43 -9.00 27.46
CA ASP A 115 11.50 -7.97 27.96
C ASP A 115 12.29 -6.73 28.43
N PRO A 116 12.28 -5.62 27.66
CA PRO A 116 13.09 -4.44 27.96
C PRO A 116 12.60 -3.70 29.21
N SER A 117 11.38 -3.99 29.67
CA SER A 117 10.83 -3.39 30.89
C SER A 117 11.31 -4.07 32.18
N LYS A 118 11.85 -5.29 32.07
CA LYS A 118 12.35 -6.09 33.22
C LYS A 118 13.88 -6.17 33.26
N ARG A 119 14.57 -5.83 32.19
CA ARG A 119 16.04 -5.79 32.13
C ARG A 119 16.57 -4.42 32.56
N ALA A 120 17.66 -4.39 33.32
CA ALA A 120 18.38 -3.14 33.58
C ALA A 120 18.93 -2.58 32.26
N PHE A 121 18.87 -1.25 32.11
CA PHE A 121 19.34 -0.56 30.91
C PHE A 121 20.81 -0.90 30.62
N ASP A 122 21.04 -1.48 29.45
CA ASP A 122 22.36 -1.77 28.90
C ASP A 122 22.60 -0.76 27.77
N ARG A 123 23.51 0.19 28.00
CA ARG A 123 23.80 1.24 27.03
C ARG A 123 24.23 0.68 25.67
N GLU A 124 24.95 -0.44 25.63
CA GLU A 124 25.43 -1.01 24.37
C GLU A 124 24.28 -1.68 23.59
N LYS A 125 23.41 -2.39 24.31
CA LYS A 125 22.27 -3.13 23.73
C LYS A 125 21.07 -2.23 23.44
N ASP A 126 20.75 -1.31 24.35
CA ASP A 126 19.54 -0.47 24.34
C ASP A 126 19.73 0.88 23.66
N MET A 127 20.94 1.46 23.68
CA MET A 127 21.20 2.69 22.90
C MET A 127 21.79 2.44 21.52
N ALA A 128 22.08 1.18 21.17
CA ALA A 128 22.69 0.81 19.89
C ALA A 128 23.85 1.74 19.47
N SER A 129 24.63 2.23 20.44
CA SER A 129 25.68 3.23 20.19
C SER A 129 26.91 2.64 19.47
N GLY A 130 26.91 1.33 19.19
CA GLY A 130 27.99 0.60 18.54
C GLY A 130 27.84 0.37 17.03
N GLY A 131 26.77 0.87 16.40
CA GLY A 131 26.49 0.67 14.98
C GLY A 131 26.95 1.79 14.06
N GLY A 132 28.17 2.32 14.24
CA GLY A 132 28.71 3.30 13.29
C GLY A 132 28.75 2.70 11.89
N ILE A 133 28.10 3.34 10.91
CA ILE A 133 28.14 2.90 9.50
C ILE A 133 29.61 2.74 9.11
N SER A 134 30.01 1.53 8.72
CA SER A 134 31.39 1.25 8.32
C SER A 134 31.80 2.12 7.13
N GLY A 135 33.08 2.41 6.95
CA GLY A 135 33.57 3.23 5.83
C GLY A 135 33.10 2.70 4.46
N ALA A 136 33.07 1.38 4.30
CA ALA A 136 32.56 0.71 3.11
C ALA A 136 31.05 0.95 2.90
N GLN A 137 30.24 0.78 3.94
CA GLN A 137 28.79 1.06 3.87
C GLN A 137 28.51 2.54 3.61
N LYS A 138 29.31 3.47 4.17
CA LYS A 138 29.21 4.91 3.87
C LYS A 138 29.50 5.18 2.39
N ALA A 139 30.55 4.56 1.84
CA ALA A 139 30.90 4.69 0.43
C ALA A 139 29.80 4.12 -0.49
N GLU A 140 29.21 2.97 -0.14
CA GLU A 140 28.08 2.40 -0.87
C GLU A 140 26.84 3.28 -0.81
N MET A 141 26.51 3.84 0.36
CA MET A 141 25.40 4.79 0.52
C MET A 141 25.60 6.04 -0.33
N LEU A 142 26.81 6.60 -0.35
CA LEU A 142 27.14 7.77 -1.19
C LEU A 142 27.05 7.45 -2.67
N LYS A 143 27.55 6.29 -3.11
CA LYS A 143 27.42 5.83 -4.50
C LYS A 143 25.95 5.65 -4.90
N LYS A 144 25.13 5.09 -4.01
CA LYS A 144 23.69 4.91 -4.23
C LYS A 144 22.95 6.26 -4.25
N ALA A 145 23.36 7.20 -3.39
CA ALA A 145 22.80 8.55 -3.32
C ALA A 145 23.06 9.36 -4.58
N GLY A 146 24.27 9.28 -5.15
CA GLY A 146 24.61 9.94 -6.41
C GLY A 146 23.72 9.49 -7.59
N GLY A 147 23.24 8.25 -7.57
CA GLY A 147 22.31 7.71 -8.57
C GLY A 147 20.82 8.01 -8.31
N PHE A 148 20.44 8.67 -7.22
CA PHE A 148 19.03 8.99 -6.98
C PHE A 148 18.56 10.20 -7.79
N SER A 149 19.40 11.21 -8.01
CA SER A 149 18.97 12.39 -8.78
C SER A 149 18.64 12.05 -10.24
N SER A 150 19.38 11.14 -10.87
CA SER A 150 19.16 10.72 -12.26
C SER A 150 17.90 9.88 -12.46
N ARG A 151 17.30 9.34 -11.38
CA ARG A 151 16.04 8.60 -11.44
C ARG A 151 14.81 9.49 -11.41
N PHE A 152 14.96 10.72 -10.91
CA PHE A 152 13.88 11.71 -10.80
C PHE A 152 14.06 12.87 -11.78
N ALA A 153 15.29 13.19 -12.19
CA ALA A 153 15.55 14.03 -13.35
C ALA A 153 15.17 13.22 -14.60
N GLY A 154 14.20 13.73 -15.38
CA GLY A 154 13.62 13.05 -16.55
C GLY A 154 14.65 12.31 -17.39
N GLY A 155 14.42 11.01 -17.58
CA GLY A 155 15.40 10.08 -18.13
C GLY A 155 16.01 10.53 -19.45
N SER A 156 17.32 10.30 -19.60
CA SER A 156 17.97 10.29 -20.90
C SER A 156 17.44 9.07 -21.66
N TYR A 157 16.50 9.32 -22.58
CA TYR A 157 16.14 8.37 -23.61
C TYR A 157 17.25 8.35 -24.66
N LEU A 158 17.99 7.24 -24.72
CA LEU A 158 18.76 6.75 -25.87
C LEU A 158 18.78 5.22 -25.79
#